data_AF-A0A7G9YW24-F1
#
_entry.id   AF-A0A7G9YW24-F1
#
_cell.length_a   1.000
_cell.length_b   1.000
_cell.length_c   1.000
_cell.angle_alpha   90.00
_cell.angle_beta   90.00
_cell.angle_gamma   90.00
#
_symmetry.space_group_name_H-M   'P 1'
#
loop_
_entity.id
_entity.type
_entity.pdbx_description
1 polymer ?
#
loop_
_entity_poly.entity_id
_entity_poly.type
_entity_poly.pdbx_seq_one_letter_code
_entity_poly.pdbx_strand_id
1 'polypeptide(L)'
;MGYDNFKKEVERILEEKARPLTWKEIKENSTKLKQKAPYHVYVQKLQGDIGLVRFRSGRDKKTVWALRNWFVEGKFKELLPHKVRFTILSSKKDHAIAANAYWELKRIYPFPEKLNLNRWDVIEAEVEDFFPEEDKRPDSIRLKSDGIEHLRTIEDEEERITIAEKISESGEFMHTDAWKGKTLGMTKPRFRCFYFYDSKCQFFCDQNVCVGHDMEVDEEGEAVEIKGDRVYFVLEAVEREGGEFIWEKTRVDWYIKSVISLTDPRQRRLHF
;
A
#
# COMPACT_ATOMS: atom_id res chain seq x y z
N MET A 1 2.90 20.87 -17.09
CA MET A 1 2.58 21.59 -15.84
C MET A 1 3.42 20.96 -14.75
N GLY A 2 4.09 21.76 -13.90
CA GLY A 2 4.83 21.25 -12.74
C GLY A 2 3.91 20.72 -11.64
N TYR A 3 4.47 19.94 -10.71
CA TYR A 3 3.71 19.23 -9.68
C TYR A 3 2.88 20.16 -8.77
N ASP A 4 3.42 21.27 -8.28
CA ASP A 4 2.68 22.16 -7.38
C ASP A 4 1.44 22.79 -8.03
N ASN A 5 1.56 23.16 -9.31
CA ASN A 5 0.42 23.65 -10.09
C ASN A 5 -0.60 22.52 -10.34
N PHE A 6 -0.13 21.29 -10.52
CA PHE A 6 -1.00 20.12 -10.69
C PHE A 6 -1.79 19.83 -9.41
N LYS A 7 -1.11 19.84 -8.26
CA LYS A 7 -1.72 19.66 -6.95
C LYS A 7 -2.80 20.72 -6.67
N LYS A 8 -2.44 22.00 -6.79
CA LYS A 8 -3.37 23.11 -6.56
C LYS A 8 -4.59 23.04 -7.48
N GLU A 9 -4.40 22.62 -8.73
CA GLU A 9 -5.51 22.52 -9.68
C GLU A 9 -6.46 21.37 -9.34
N VAL A 10 -5.95 20.21 -8.92
CA VAL A 10 -6.82 19.08 -8.49
C VAL A 10 -7.56 19.43 -7.20
N GLU A 11 -6.85 20.02 -6.22
CA GLU A 11 -7.43 20.47 -4.95
C GLU A 11 -8.54 21.50 -5.18
N ARG A 12 -8.26 22.56 -5.96
CA ARG A 12 -9.25 23.58 -6.36
C ARG A 12 -10.51 22.96 -6.96
N ILE A 13 -10.37 22.00 -7.87
CA ILE A 13 -11.53 21.37 -8.54
C ILE A 13 -12.35 20.54 -7.54
N LEU A 14 -11.71 19.78 -6.66
CA LEU A 14 -12.40 18.99 -5.65
C LEU A 14 -13.14 19.91 -4.66
N GLU A 15 -12.49 20.97 -4.19
CA GLU A 15 -13.08 21.95 -3.28
C GLU A 15 -14.24 22.73 -3.92
N GLU A 16 -14.07 23.22 -5.15
CA GLU A 16 -15.13 23.96 -5.87
C GLU A 16 -16.36 23.10 -6.15
N LYS A 17 -16.16 21.82 -6.49
CA LYS A 17 -17.29 20.91 -6.72
C LYS A 17 -17.88 20.37 -5.43
N ALA A 18 -17.12 20.41 -4.34
CA ALA A 18 -17.51 19.98 -3.01
C ALA A 18 -18.18 18.59 -3.00
N ARG A 19 -17.68 17.66 -3.81
CA ARG A 19 -18.16 16.27 -3.88
C ARG A 19 -17.09 15.33 -4.45
N PRO A 20 -17.15 14.02 -4.18
CA PRO A 20 -16.30 13.05 -4.85
C PRO A 20 -16.50 13.06 -6.37
N LEU A 21 -15.40 12.97 -7.12
CA LEU A 21 -15.37 13.05 -8.58
C LEU A 21 -14.62 11.86 -9.19
N THR A 22 -15.07 11.38 -10.33
CA THR A 22 -14.24 10.50 -11.17
C THR A 22 -13.02 11.27 -11.71
N TRP A 23 -11.93 10.57 -12.05
CA TRP A 23 -10.77 11.23 -12.66
C TRP A 23 -11.13 11.92 -13.99
N LYS A 24 -12.10 11.37 -14.71
CA LYS A 24 -12.63 11.95 -15.95
C LYS A 24 -13.26 13.32 -15.66
N GLU A 25 -14.14 13.40 -14.66
CA GLU A 25 -14.75 14.68 -14.25
C GLU A 25 -13.70 15.69 -13.78
N ILE A 26 -12.68 15.27 -13.01
CA ILE A 26 -11.58 16.17 -12.60
C ILE A 26 -10.88 16.76 -13.83
N LYS A 27 -10.58 15.93 -14.83
CA LYS A 27 -9.98 16.40 -16.08
C LYS A 27 -10.90 17.31 -16.90
N GLU A 28 -12.19 17.00 -16.98
CA GLU A 28 -13.15 17.83 -17.72
C GLU A 28 -13.30 19.23 -17.12
N ASN A 29 -13.05 19.38 -15.82
CA ASN A 29 -13.05 20.66 -15.12
C ASN A 29 -11.69 21.38 -15.14
N SER A 30 -10.72 20.90 -15.94
CA SER A 30 -9.46 21.58 -16.16
C SER A 30 -9.00 21.53 -17.61
N THR A 31 -8.65 22.69 -18.18
CA THR A 31 -7.99 22.76 -19.49
C THR A 31 -6.52 22.33 -19.44
N LYS A 32 -5.95 22.18 -18.24
CA LYS A 32 -4.51 22.01 -18.03
C LYS A 32 -4.12 20.59 -17.56
N LEU A 33 -5.04 19.83 -16.97
CA LEU A 33 -4.77 18.47 -16.47
C LEU A 33 -4.74 17.45 -17.62
N LYS A 34 -3.58 16.81 -17.82
CA LYS A 34 -3.39 15.77 -18.86
C LYS A 34 -3.07 14.39 -18.29
N GLN A 35 -2.66 14.33 -17.03
CA GLN A 35 -2.21 13.13 -16.33
C GLN A 35 -3.31 12.05 -16.31
N LYS A 36 -2.88 10.79 -16.44
CA LYS A 36 -3.76 9.63 -16.32
C LYS A 36 -3.67 9.08 -14.90
N ALA A 37 -4.80 8.93 -14.24
CA ALA A 37 -4.88 8.17 -13.00
C ALA A 37 -5.05 6.68 -13.29
N PRO A 38 -4.70 5.78 -12.34
CA PRO A 38 -4.14 6.08 -11.01
C PRO A 38 -2.60 6.14 -10.99
N TYR A 39 -1.92 5.55 -11.97
CA TYR A 39 -0.49 5.19 -11.88
C TYR A 39 0.50 6.33 -12.18
N HIS A 40 0.02 7.51 -12.58
CA HIS A 40 0.94 8.61 -12.81
C HIS A 40 1.51 9.10 -11.47
N VAL A 41 2.83 9.23 -11.37
CA VAL A 41 3.56 9.60 -10.14
C VAL A 41 2.94 10.81 -9.40
N TYR A 42 2.54 11.84 -10.14
CA TYR A 42 1.87 13.00 -9.51
C TYR A 42 0.54 12.65 -8.83
N VAL A 43 -0.27 11.75 -9.39
CA VAL A 43 -1.55 11.32 -8.81
C VAL A 43 -1.32 10.54 -7.53
N GLN A 44 -0.32 9.65 -7.52
CA GLN A 44 0.07 8.90 -6.32
C GLN A 44 0.55 9.84 -5.21
N LYS A 45 1.36 10.85 -5.57
CA LYS A 45 1.85 11.85 -4.61
C LYS A 45 0.74 12.68 -3.96
N LEU A 46 -0.39 12.89 -4.63
CA LEU A 46 -1.56 13.57 -4.04
C LEU A 46 -2.17 12.82 -2.85
N GLN A 47 -2.01 11.50 -2.79
CA GLN A 47 -2.54 10.71 -1.66
C GLN A 47 -1.96 11.19 -0.33
N GLY A 48 -0.69 11.63 -0.33
CA GLY A 48 -0.08 12.24 0.84
C GLY A 48 -0.14 13.72 0.96
N ASP A 49 0.11 14.41 -0.14
CA ASP A 49 0.21 15.85 -0.08
C ASP A 49 -1.12 16.53 0.28
N ILE A 50 -2.24 15.97 -0.21
CA ILE A 50 -3.59 16.54 0.03
C ILE A 50 -4.56 15.50 0.59
N GLY A 51 -4.08 14.32 0.98
CA GLY A 51 -4.96 13.25 1.46
C GLY A 51 -5.91 12.73 0.39
N LEU A 52 -5.49 12.69 -0.89
CA LEU A 52 -6.36 12.24 -1.96
C LEU A 52 -6.67 10.73 -1.83
N VAL A 53 -7.93 10.37 -1.71
CA VAL A 53 -8.36 8.97 -1.57
C VAL A 53 -9.11 8.50 -2.81
N ARG A 54 -8.76 7.30 -3.28
CA ARG A 54 -9.49 6.57 -4.32
C ARG A 54 -10.36 5.49 -3.68
N PHE A 55 -11.62 5.41 -4.09
CA PHE A 55 -12.50 4.32 -3.65
C PHE A 55 -13.59 4.02 -4.68
N ARG A 56 -14.17 2.82 -4.57
CA ARG A 56 -15.37 2.45 -5.32
C ARG A 56 -16.58 2.96 -4.56
N SER A 57 -17.32 3.91 -5.14
CA SER A 57 -18.51 4.44 -4.50
C SER A 57 -19.55 3.34 -4.32
N GLY A 58 -20.09 3.22 -3.10
CA GLY A 58 -21.10 2.24 -2.73
C GLY A 58 -22.38 2.38 -3.56
N ARG A 59 -22.73 3.63 -3.90
CA ARG A 59 -23.98 4.03 -4.57
C ARG A 59 -23.99 3.74 -6.07
N ASP A 60 -22.98 4.21 -6.79
CA ASP A 60 -22.93 4.16 -8.27
C ASP A 60 -21.88 3.20 -8.83
N LYS A 61 -21.15 2.51 -7.94
CA LYS A 61 -20.08 1.55 -8.25
C LYS A 61 -18.96 2.11 -9.14
N LYS A 62 -18.87 3.44 -9.29
CA LYS A 62 -17.80 4.12 -10.01
C LYS A 62 -16.59 4.32 -9.10
N THR A 63 -15.41 4.41 -9.71
CA THR A 63 -14.19 4.78 -8.99
C THR A 63 -14.10 6.30 -8.94
N VAL A 64 -14.09 6.84 -7.74
CA VAL A 64 -14.08 8.27 -7.46
C VAL A 64 -12.88 8.65 -6.61
N TRP A 65 -12.57 9.93 -6.60
CA TRP A 65 -11.51 10.57 -5.86
C TRP A 65 -12.11 11.64 -4.96
N ALA A 66 -11.62 11.71 -3.72
CA ALA A 66 -12.08 12.67 -2.72
C ALA A 66 -10.94 13.02 -1.77
N LEU A 67 -11.10 14.10 -1.00
CA LEU A 67 -10.16 14.47 0.04
C LEU A 67 -10.48 13.72 1.34
N ARG A 68 -9.45 13.19 2.01
CA ARG A 68 -9.58 12.45 3.28
C ARG A 68 -10.29 13.28 4.35
N ASN A 69 -9.98 14.57 4.42
CA ASN A 69 -10.55 15.49 5.42
C ASN A 69 -12.08 15.55 5.36
N TRP A 70 -12.70 15.36 4.18
CA TRP A 70 -14.16 15.34 4.07
C TRP A 70 -14.78 14.19 4.88
N PHE A 71 -14.15 13.00 4.88
CA PHE A 71 -14.64 11.86 5.64
C PHE A 71 -14.39 12.00 7.14
N VAL A 72 -13.26 12.61 7.51
CA VAL A 72 -12.96 12.98 8.90
C VAL A 72 -14.00 13.96 9.42
N GLU A 73 -14.45 14.92 8.60
CA GLU A 73 -15.56 15.83 8.89
C GLU A 73 -16.96 15.18 8.82
N GLY A 74 -17.04 13.88 8.57
CA GLY A 74 -18.32 13.16 8.49
C GLY A 74 -19.06 13.25 7.15
N LYS A 75 -18.48 13.89 6.14
CA LYS A 75 -19.08 14.02 4.80
C LYS A 75 -18.85 12.75 3.99
N PHE A 76 -19.84 12.41 3.14
CA PHE A 76 -19.74 11.34 2.14
C PHE A 76 -19.47 9.94 2.68
N LYS A 77 -19.64 9.69 4.00
CA LYS A 77 -19.46 8.37 4.61
C LYS A 77 -20.36 7.32 3.94
N GLU A 78 -21.55 7.73 3.51
CA GLU A 78 -22.50 6.92 2.76
C GLU A 78 -22.03 6.49 1.36
N LEU A 79 -20.98 7.11 0.82
CA LEU A 79 -20.38 6.75 -0.46
C LEU A 79 -19.26 5.73 -0.32
N LEU A 80 -18.68 5.56 0.87
CA LEU A 80 -17.60 4.59 1.10
C LEU A 80 -18.11 3.15 0.85
N PRO A 81 -17.24 2.24 0.38
CA PRO A 81 -17.63 0.86 0.14
C PRO A 81 -17.93 0.15 1.47
N HIS A 82 -19.12 -0.46 1.57
CA HIS A 82 -19.46 -1.32 2.72
C HIS A 82 -18.67 -2.62 2.77
N LYS A 83 -18.23 -3.14 1.61
CA LYS A 83 -17.42 -4.34 1.49
C LYS A 83 -16.20 -4.09 0.62
N VAL A 84 -15.06 -4.62 1.03
CA VAL A 84 -13.80 -4.55 0.30
C VAL A 84 -13.17 -5.92 0.22
N ARG A 85 -12.60 -6.24 -0.95
CA ARG A 85 -11.81 -7.45 -1.15
C ARG A 85 -10.34 -7.18 -0.87
N PHE A 86 -9.71 -8.10 -0.16
CA PHE A 86 -8.29 -8.06 0.18
C PHE A 86 -7.59 -9.34 -0.22
N THR A 87 -6.33 -9.21 -0.63
CA THR A 87 -5.36 -10.31 -0.69
C THR A 87 -4.35 -10.10 0.42
N ILE A 88 -4.26 -11.06 1.35
CA ILE A 88 -3.39 -10.98 2.51
C ILE A 88 -1.94 -11.22 2.09
N LEU A 89 -1.06 -10.32 2.52
CA LEU A 89 0.38 -10.36 2.22
C LEU A 89 1.19 -10.73 3.47
N SER A 90 0.73 -10.27 4.63
CA SER A 90 1.29 -10.63 5.92
C SER A 90 0.23 -10.52 7.01
N SER A 91 0.30 -11.42 7.99
CA SER A 91 -0.55 -11.41 9.18
C SER A 91 0.32 -11.45 10.42
N LYS A 92 0.17 -10.44 11.28
CA LYS A 92 0.86 -10.34 12.58
C LYS A 92 -0.19 -10.35 13.69
N LYS A 93 0.28 -10.33 14.94
CA LYS A 93 -0.59 -10.42 16.12
C LYS A 93 -1.58 -9.24 16.21
N ASP A 94 -1.16 -8.05 15.84
CA ASP A 94 -1.89 -6.79 16.05
C ASP A 94 -2.53 -6.23 14.77
N HIS A 95 -1.98 -6.54 13.59
CA HIS A 95 -2.49 -6.11 12.29
C HIS A 95 -2.17 -7.12 11.18
N ALA A 96 -2.84 -6.96 10.04
CA ALA A 96 -2.43 -7.60 8.79
C ALA A 96 -2.15 -6.56 7.71
N ILE A 97 -1.21 -6.87 6.82
CA ILE A 97 -0.97 -6.10 5.61
C ILE A 97 -1.61 -6.85 4.44
N ALA A 98 -2.44 -6.14 3.69
CA ALA A 98 -3.14 -6.69 2.55
C ALA A 98 -3.17 -5.71 1.38
N ALA A 99 -3.37 -6.22 0.17
CA ALA A 99 -3.67 -5.41 -1.00
C ALA A 99 -5.16 -5.43 -1.28
N ASN A 100 -5.76 -4.25 -1.50
CA ASN A 100 -7.16 -4.15 -1.91
C ASN A 100 -7.34 -4.48 -3.41
N ALA A 101 -8.57 -4.46 -3.92
CA ALA A 101 -8.90 -4.69 -5.33
C ALA A 101 -8.24 -3.69 -6.32
N TYR A 102 -7.64 -2.60 -5.81
CA TYR A 102 -6.91 -1.60 -6.59
C TYR A 102 -5.39 -1.72 -6.45
N TRP A 103 -4.91 -2.80 -5.83
CA TRP A 103 -3.50 -3.07 -5.53
C TRP A 103 -2.87 -2.05 -4.57
N GLU A 104 -3.69 -1.33 -3.82
CA GLU A 104 -3.22 -0.43 -2.76
C GLU A 104 -3.01 -1.24 -1.49
N LEU A 105 -1.85 -1.04 -0.87
CA LEU A 105 -1.55 -1.60 0.44
C LEU A 105 -2.47 -0.99 1.50
N LYS A 106 -2.99 -1.85 2.36
CA LYS A 106 -3.85 -1.52 3.48
C LYS A 106 -3.39 -2.25 4.72
N ARG A 107 -3.42 -1.54 5.84
CA ARG A 107 -3.20 -2.09 7.18
C ARG A 107 -4.55 -2.38 7.82
N ILE A 108 -4.87 -3.66 7.99
CA ILE A 108 -6.09 -4.09 8.66
C ILE A 108 -5.83 -4.03 10.17
N TYR A 109 -6.49 -3.10 10.86
CA TYR A 109 -6.26 -2.85 12.29
C TYR A 109 -7.54 -2.46 13.06
N PRO A 110 -7.73 -2.98 14.29
CA PRO A 110 -6.95 -4.07 14.89
C PRO A 110 -7.16 -5.39 14.13
N PHE A 111 -6.18 -6.29 14.18
CA PHE A 111 -6.36 -7.64 13.65
C PHE A 111 -7.32 -8.41 14.56
N PRO A 112 -8.42 -8.98 14.04
CA PRO A 112 -9.34 -9.74 14.88
C PRO A 112 -8.65 -10.98 15.45
N GLU A 113 -8.51 -11.08 16.77
CA GLU A 113 -7.74 -12.15 17.46
C GLU A 113 -8.16 -13.58 17.07
N LYS A 114 -9.42 -13.77 16.66
CA LYS A 114 -9.98 -15.08 16.29
C LYS A 114 -9.80 -15.43 14.81
N LEU A 115 -9.25 -14.53 14.02
CA LEU A 115 -9.16 -14.68 12.58
C LEU A 115 -7.74 -15.15 12.21
N ASN A 116 -7.64 -16.40 11.77
CA ASN A 116 -6.38 -16.93 11.27
C ASN A 116 -6.33 -16.76 9.75
N LEU A 117 -5.83 -15.61 9.28
CA LEU A 117 -5.58 -15.39 7.85
C LEU A 117 -4.14 -15.68 7.52
N ASN A 118 -3.93 -16.48 6.48
CA ASN A 118 -2.63 -16.79 5.94
C ASN A 118 -2.30 -15.85 4.78
N ARG A 119 -1.01 -15.68 4.51
CA ARG A 119 -0.55 -15.05 3.27
C ARG A 119 -1.20 -15.76 2.07
N TRP A 120 -1.63 -14.97 1.09
CA TRP A 120 -2.36 -15.39 -0.11
C TRP A 120 -3.83 -15.75 0.10
N ASP A 121 -4.36 -15.63 1.31
CA ASP A 121 -5.80 -15.65 1.48
C ASP A 121 -6.44 -14.44 0.79
N VAL A 122 -7.56 -14.70 0.11
CA VAL A 122 -8.43 -13.67 -0.47
C VAL A 122 -9.69 -13.62 0.38
N ILE A 123 -9.92 -12.47 0.99
CA ILE A 123 -11.10 -12.23 1.82
C ILE A 123 -11.99 -11.17 1.18
N GLU A 124 -13.29 -11.24 1.45
CA GLU A 124 -14.20 -10.12 1.34
C GLU A 124 -14.65 -9.73 2.74
N ALA A 125 -14.53 -8.46 3.10
CA ALA A 125 -14.79 -8.00 4.45
C ALA A 125 -15.69 -6.76 4.48
N GLU A 126 -16.60 -6.73 5.45
CA GLU A 126 -17.34 -5.53 5.81
C GLU A 126 -16.43 -4.50 6.47
N VAL A 127 -16.47 -3.26 5.97
CA VAL A 127 -15.73 -2.14 6.54
C VAL A 127 -16.53 -1.58 7.71
N GLU A 128 -15.91 -1.55 8.89
CA GLU A 128 -16.44 -0.86 10.06
C GLU A 128 -16.06 0.62 10.01
N ASP A 129 -14.77 0.89 9.79
CA ASP A 129 -14.25 2.24 9.60
C ASP A 129 -13.18 2.27 8.53
N PHE A 130 -13.37 3.13 7.52
CA PHE A 130 -12.43 3.31 6.44
C PHE A 130 -11.23 4.19 6.84
N PHE A 131 -11.39 5.01 7.89
CA PHE A 131 -10.35 5.91 8.41
C PHE A 131 -10.38 5.92 9.95
N PRO A 132 -9.93 4.84 10.61
CA PRO A 132 -9.98 4.72 12.07
C PRO A 132 -9.26 5.89 12.76
N GLU A 133 -9.91 6.50 13.76
CA GLU A 133 -9.37 7.66 14.49
C GLU A 133 -8.18 7.28 15.39
N GLU A 134 -8.18 6.04 15.88
CA GLU A 134 -7.19 5.49 16.81
C GLU A 134 -5.88 5.11 16.12
N ASP A 135 -5.88 4.93 14.81
CA ASP A 135 -4.68 4.68 14.00
C ASP A 135 -4.59 5.68 12.85
N LYS A 136 -3.75 6.70 13.02
CA LYS A 136 -3.63 7.83 12.09
C LYS A 136 -2.97 7.49 10.76
N ARG A 137 -2.44 6.26 10.62
CA ARG A 137 -1.87 5.77 9.35
C ARG A 137 -2.87 5.98 8.19
N PRO A 138 -2.40 6.44 7.02
CA PRO A 138 -3.26 6.66 5.86
C PRO A 138 -3.76 5.38 5.18
N ASP A 139 -3.07 4.27 5.39
CA ASP A 139 -3.42 2.94 4.87
C ASP A 139 -4.23 2.09 5.85
N SER A 140 -4.47 2.56 7.08
CA SER A 140 -5.23 1.83 8.08
C SER A 140 -6.72 1.77 7.77
N ILE A 141 -7.30 0.59 8.04
CA ILE A 141 -8.72 0.30 7.88
C ILE A 141 -9.19 -0.67 8.98
N ARG A 142 -10.39 -0.44 9.52
CA ARG A 142 -11.05 -1.34 10.47
C ARG A 142 -12.13 -2.14 9.78
N LEU A 143 -12.09 -3.46 9.99
CA LEU A 143 -13.07 -4.40 9.46
C LEU A 143 -13.96 -4.90 10.61
N LYS A 144 -15.22 -5.19 10.32
CA LYS A 144 -16.09 -5.85 11.29
C LYS A 144 -15.63 -7.29 11.48
N SER A 145 -15.41 -7.71 12.72
CA SER A 145 -14.89 -9.05 13.03
C SER A 145 -15.77 -10.21 12.53
N ASP A 146 -17.09 -10.01 12.50
CA ASP A 146 -18.08 -11.00 12.04
C ASP A 146 -18.44 -10.85 10.55
N GLY A 147 -17.95 -9.80 9.90
CA GLY A 147 -18.20 -9.48 8.49
C GLY A 147 -17.09 -9.92 7.53
N ILE A 148 -16.18 -10.80 7.96
CA ILE A 148 -15.05 -11.26 7.16
C ILE A 148 -15.35 -12.65 6.59
N GLU A 149 -15.35 -12.75 5.26
CA GLU A 149 -15.57 -13.97 4.50
C GLU A 149 -14.28 -14.39 3.79
N HIS A 150 -13.79 -15.60 4.06
CA HIS A 150 -12.72 -16.19 3.27
C HIS A 150 -13.28 -16.71 1.95
N LEU A 151 -12.76 -16.21 0.83
CA LEU A 151 -13.22 -16.60 -0.50
C LEU A 151 -12.43 -17.78 -1.06
N ARG A 152 -11.09 -17.71 -0.94
CA ARG A 152 -10.14 -18.73 -1.40
C ARG A 152 -8.72 -18.38 -0.94
N THR A 153 -7.83 -19.35 -1.05
CA THR A 153 -6.38 -19.14 -0.99
C THR A 153 -5.81 -19.19 -2.41
N ILE A 154 -4.94 -18.26 -2.76
CA ILE A 154 -4.25 -18.27 -4.06
C ILE A 154 -3.12 -19.28 -3.98
N GLU A 155 -3.26 -20.43 -4.64
CA GLU A 155 -2.22 -21.46 -4.71
C GLU A 155 -1.32 -21.34 -5.94
N ASP A 156 -1.85 -20.77 -7.03
CA ASP A 156 -1.14 -20.66 -8.30
C ASP A 156 0.04 -19.68 -8.21
N GLU A 157 1.23 -20.16 -8.58
CA GLU A 157 2.48 -19.40 -8.48
C GLU A 157 2.48 -18.18 -9.43
N GLU A 158 2.01 -18.35 -10.66
CA GLU A 158 1.96 -17.28 -11.66
C GLU A 158 0.96 -16.19 -11.27
N GLU A 159 -0.17 -16.57 -10.66
CA GLU A 159 -1.11 -15.63 -10.07
C GLU A 159 -0.47 -14.84 -8.92
N ARG A 160 0.22 -15.51 -7.99
CA ARG A 160 0.93 -14.84 -6.89
C ARG A 160 1.97 -13.86 -7.42
N ILE A 161 2.73 -14.25 -8.45
CA ILE A 161 3.72 -13.40 -9.12
C ILE A 161 3.05 -12.17 -9.72
N THR A 162 1.98 -12.38 -10.49
CA THR A 162 1.23 -11.31 -11.15
C THR A 162 0.69 -10.31 -10.14
N ILE A 163 0.22 -10.79 -8.99
CA ILE A 163 -0.28 -9.95 -7.89
C ILE A 163 0.87 -9.18 -7.24
N ALA A 164 1.96 -9.86 -6.87
CA ALA A 164 3.12 -9.22 -6.28
C ALA A 164 3.71 -8.12 -7.17
N GLU A 165 3.79 -8.34 -8.49
CA GLU A 165 4.26 -7.34 -9.46
C GLU A 165 3.32 -6.13 -9.59
N LYS A 166 2.01 -6.33 -9.45
CA LYS A 166 1.03 -5.23 -9.50
C LYS A 166 1.03 -4.37 -8.25
N ILE A 167 1.31 -4.96 -7.09
CA ILE A 167 1.38 -4.27 -5.81
C ILE A 167 2.73 -3.58 -5.65
N SER A 168 3.80 -4.21 -6.14
CA SER A 168 5.15 -3.69 -6.03
C SER A 168 5.29 -2.34 -6.73
N GLU A 169 6.00 -1.44 -6.06
CA GLU A 169 6.34 -0.13 -6.55
C GLU A 169 7.86 0.06 -6.61
N SER A 170 8.24 1.07 -7.39
CA SER A 170 9.60 1.57 -7.48
C SER A 170 10.13 1.91 -6.09
N GLY A 171 11.37 1.53 -5.79
CA GLY A 171 12.07 1.88 -4.54
C GLY A 171 12.32 3.38 -4.37
N GLU A 172 11.90 4.22 -5.32
CA GLU A 172 11.93 5.68 -5.24
C GLU A 172 11.35 6.23 -3.93
N PHE A 173 10.31 5.61 -3.36
CA PHE A 173 9.73 6.05 -2.08
C PHE A 173 10.69 5.95 -0.88
N MET A 174 11.79 5.19 -1.00
CA MET A 174 12.85 5.13 0.02
C MET A 174 13.92 6.23 -0.17
N HIS A 175 13.86 6.99 -1.27
CA HIS A 175 14.89 7.97 -1.65
C HIS A 175 14.37 9.40 -1.82
N THR A 176 13.09 9.57 -2.18
CA THR A 176 12.48 10.87 -2.49
C THR A 176 11.26 11.10 -1.61
N ASP A 177 10.50 12.18 -1.85
CA ASP A 177 9.26 12.45 -1.13
C ASP A 177 8.04 11.67 -1.67
N ALA A 178 8.25 10.64 -2.49
CA ALA A 178 7.20 9.72 -2.96
C ALA A 178 6.58 8.86 -1.84
N TRP A 179 7.14 8.89 -0.63
CA TRP A 179 6.53 8.28 0.57
C TRP A 179 5.42 9.11 1.21
N LYS A 180 5.29 10.40 0.88
CA LYS A 180 4.27 11.24 1.51
C LYS A 180 2.90 10.60 1.30
N GLY A 181 2.18 10.35 2.40
CA GLY A 181 0.81 9.81 2.36
C GLY A 181 0.66 8.32 2.50
N LYS A 182 1.74 7.61 2.78
CA LYS A 182 1.70 6.18 3.02
C LYS A 182 2.64 5.82 4.17
N THR A 183 2.28 4.77 4.87
CA THR A 183 3.11 4.12 5.88
C THR A 183 3.44 2.68 5.47
N LEU A 184 2.97 2.23 4.31
CA LEU A 184 3.30 0.94 3.72
C LEU A 184 3.98 1.11 2.36
N GLY A 185 4.84 0.16 2.02
CA GLY A 185 5.43 0.03 0.70
C GLY A 185 5.68 -1.44 0.37
N MET A 186 5.74 -1.78 -0.92
CA MET A 186 6.20 -3.09 -1.36
C MET A 186 7.18 -2.89 -2.49
N THR A 187 8.39 -3.42 -2.35
CA THR A 187 9.42 -3.27 -3.38
C THR A 187 10.07 -4.59 -3.72
N LYS A 188 10.59 -4.67 -4.94
CA LYS A 188 11.38 -5.78 -5.43
C LYS A 188 12.85 -5.36 -5.42
N PRO A 189 13.73 -6.07 -4.70
CA PRO A 189 15.17 -5.83 -4.80
C PRO A 189 15.65 -5.95 -6.25
N ARG A 190 16.53 -5.04 -6.66
CA ARG A 190 17.08 -4.97 -8.04
C ARG A 190 17.86 -6.21 -8.42
N PHE A 191 18.64 -6.71 -7.46
CA PHE A 191 19.47 -7.88 -7.61
C PHE A 191 19.03 -8.96 -6.61
N ARG A 192 19.40 -10.21 -6.89
CA ARG A 192 19.34 -11.30 -5.89
C ARG A 192 20.41 -11.17 -4.80
N CYS A 193 21.05 -10.01 -4.72
CA CYS A 193 22.07 -9.69 -3.73
C CYS A 193 21.38 -8.96 -2.57
N PHE A 194 20.73 -9.75 -1.72
CA PHE A 194 20.33 -9.32 -0.40
C PHE A 194 20.90 -10.31 0.63
N TYR A 195 21.14 -9.85 1.85
CA TYR A 195 21.77 -10.65 2.90
C TYR A 195 21.10 -10.38 4.23
N PHE A 196 20.60 -11.43 4.87
CA PHE A 196 20.01 -11.38 6.20
C PHE A 196 21.05 -11.69 7.28
N TYR A 197 21.10 -10.87 8.32
CA TYR A 197 22.02 -11.01 9.45
C TYR A 197 21.52 -10.22 10.66
N ASP A 198 21.68 -10.73 11.89
CA ASP A 198 21.38 -10.01 13.14
C ASP A 198 20.06 -9.19 13.11
N SER A 199 18.98 -9.80 12.58
CA SER A 199 17.65 -9.18 12.38
C SER A 199 17.58 -8.02 11.38
N LYS A 200 18.57 -7.92 10.50
CA LYS A 200 18.65 -6.96 9.39
C LYS A 200 18.70 -7.64 8.04
N CYS A 201 18.44 -6.85 7.01
CA CYS A 201 18.64 -7.23 5.62
C CYS A 201 19.33 -6.10 4.87
N GLN A 202 20.49 -6.41 4.29
CA GLN A 202 21.12 -5.54 3.31
C GLN A 202 20.57 -5.85 1.92
N PHE A 203 20.16 -4.85 1.13
CA PHE A 203 19.71 -5.05 -0.25
C PHE A 203 19.84 -3.79 -1.12
N PHE A 204 19.65 -3.93 -2.43
CA PHE A 204 19.56 -2.80 -3.37
C PHE A 204 18.17 -2.72 -3.95
N CYS A 205 17.55 -1.52 -3.94
CA CYS A 205 16.29 -1.28 -4.64
C CYS A 205 16.53 -1.03 -6.15
N ASP A 206 15.45 -0.92 -6.91
CA ASP A 206 15.47 -0.73 -8.37
C ASP A 206 15.96 0.66 -8.83
N GLN A 207 16.26 1.58 -7.91
CA GLN A 207 16.76 2.91 -8.25
C GLN A 207 18.23 2.89 -8.67
N ASN A 208 18.56 3.58 -9.76
CA ASN A 208 19.93 3.66 -10.28
C ASN A 208 20.91 4.34 -9.31
N VAL A 209 20.42 5.24 -8.46
CA VAL A 209 21.21 5.99 -7.48
C VAL A 209 21.30 5.28 -6.12
N CYS A 210 20.69 4.10 -5.98
CA CYS A 210 20.70 3.35 -4.72
C CYS A 210 22.12 2.83 -4.43
N VAL A 211 22.65 3.20 -3.25
CA VAL A 211 23.95 2.73 -2.73
C VAL A 211 23.80 1.52 -1.80
N GLY A 212 22.60 0.94 -1.72
CA GLY A 212 22.24 -0.11 -0.79
C GLY A 212 21.40 0.42 0.37
N HIS A 213 20.54 -0.45 0.88
CA HIS A 213 19.76 -0.29 2.10
C HIS A 213 20.24 -1.33 3.11
N ASP A 214 20.26 -0.95 4.37
CA ASP A 214 20.44 -1.82 5.51
C ASP A 214 19.25 -1.59 6.44
N MET A 215 18.31 -2.52 6.47
CA MET A 215 17.01 -2.35 7.12
C MET A 215 16.76 -3.42 8.17
N GLU A 216 16.16 -3.03 9.29
CA GLU A 216 15.62 -3.96 10.28
C GLU A 216 14.54 -4.84 9.65
N VAL A 217 14.46 -6.08 10.11
CA VAL A 217 13.50 -7.10 9.68
C VAL A 217 12.67 -7.51 10.88
N ASP A 218 11.35 -7.43 10.73
CA ASP A 218 10.43 -7.94 11.72
C ASP A 218 10.35 -9.47 11.65
N GLU A 219 11.07 -10.12 12.56
CA GLU A 219 11.09 -11.57 12.73
C GLU A 219 9.84 -12.12 13.47
N GLU A 220 8.96 -11.27 13.99
CA GLU A 220 7.81 -11.75 14.75
C GLU A 220 6.74 -12.36 13.84
N GLY A 221 6.39 -13.64 14.08
CA GLY A 221 5.21 -14.30 13.50
C GLY A 221 5.37 -14.92 12.10
N GLU A 222 6.28 -14.43 11.25
CA GLU A 222 6.54 -15.01 9.92
C GLU A 222 8.02 -15.30 9.73
N ALA A 223 8.40 -16.58 9.68
CA ALA A 223 9.78 -16.95 9.38
C ALA A 223 10.15 -16.50 7.95
N VAL A 224 11.31 -15.87 7.81
CA VAL A 224 11.87 -15.49 6.50
C VAL A 224 12.28 -16.77 5.77
N GLU A 225 11.42 -17.25 4.88
CA GLU A 225 11.70 -18.42 4.05
C GLU A 225 11.93 -17.99 2.59
N ILE A 226 13.17 -18.16 2.12
CA ILE A 226 13.57 -17.78 0.75
C ILE A 226 13.61 -19.01 -0.11
N LYS A 227 12.49 -19.22 -0.81
CA LYS A 227 12.31 -20.35 -1.73
C LYS A 227 12.86 -20.08 -3.11
N GLY A 228 13.27 -18.85 -3.47
CA GLY A 228 14.04 -18.60 -4.69
C GLY A 228 14.10 -17.15 -5.11
N ASP A 229 13.95 -16.89 -6.41
CA ASP A 229 14.52 -15.72 -7.07
C ASP A 229 13.62 -14.47 -7.12
N ARG A 230 12.30 -14.66 -7.10
CA ARG A 230 11.35 -13.55 -7.05
C ARG A 230 11.02 -13.23 -5.60
N VAL A 231 11.80 -12.32 -5.04
CA VAL A 231 11.66 -11.84 -3.66
C VAL A 231 11.10 -10.43 -3.66
N TYR A 232 10.18 -10.17 -2.74
CA TYR A 232 9.56 -8.88 -2.52
C TYR A 232 9.57 -8.56 -1.03
N PHE A 233 9.86 -7.31 -0.70
CA PHE A 233 9.86 -6.82 0.67
C PHE A 233 8.63 -5.96 0.89
N VAL A 234 7.81 -6.37 1.86
CA VAL A 234 6.72 -5.56 2.41
C VAL A 234 7.35 -4.71 3.52
N LEU A 235 7.22 -3.41 3.38
CA LEU A 235 7.86 -2.40 4.22
C LEU A 235 6.79 -1.62 4.96
N GLU A 236 7.06 -1.32 6.22
CA GLU A 236 6.26 -0.39 7.03
C GLU A 236 7.15 0.74 7.55
N ALA A 237 6.60 1.94 7.65
CA ALA A 237 7.28 3.10 8.21
C ALA A 237 7.45 2.92 9.72
N VAL A 238 8.64 3.24 10.24
CA VAL A 238 8.93 3.14 11.67
C VAL A 238 8.15 4.21 12.44
N GLU A 239 7.43 3.78 13.48
CA GLU A 239 6.65 4.61 14.40
C GLU A 239 7.47 4.90 15.68
N ARG A 240 7.34 6.11 16.22
CA ARG A 240 7.86 6.55 17.52
C ARG A 240 6.78 6.43 18.59
N GLU A 241 7.19 6.51 19.85
CA GLU A 241 6.27 6.70 20.97
C GLU A 241 5.28 7.86 20.69
N GLY A 242 3.99 7.59 20.89
CA GLY A 242 2.91 8.57 20.66
C GLY A 242 2.29 8.56 19.26
N GLY A 243 2.69 7.63 18.38
CA GLY A 243 2.09 7.48 17.05
C GLY A 243 2.59 8.48 16.01
N GLU A 244 3.74 9.10 16.28
CA GLU A 244 4.47 9.91 15.31
C GLU A 244 5.40 9.02 14.49
N PHE A 245 5.47 9.18 13.18
CA PHE A 245 6.40 8.39 12.37
C PHE A 245 7.77 9.08 12.29
N ILE A 246 8.81 8.28 12.08
CA ILE A 246 10.17 8.80 11.91
C ILE A 246 10.31 9.43 10.52
N TRP A 247 9.95 10.71 10.44
CA TRP A 247 10.19 11.56 9.26
C TRP A 247 11.47 12.39 9.48
N GLU A 248 12.53 12.12 8.72
CA GLU A 248 13.67 13.03 8.60
C GLU A 248 13.40 14.06 7.49
N LYS A 249 14.15 15.17 7.46
CA LYS A 249 13.98 16.27 6.47
C LYS A 249 13.97 15.80 5.00
N THR A 250 14.44 14.58 4.71
CA THR A 250 14.54 14.02 3.36
C THR A 250 14.05 12.58 3.19
N ARG A 251 13.73 11.83 4.25
CA ARG A 251 13.37 10.39 4.16
C ARG A 251 12.54 9.89 5.34
N VAL A 252 11.95 8.72 5.17
CA VAL A 252 11.28 7.92 6.22
C VAL A 252 12.20 6.77 6.58
N ASP A 253 12.24 6.40 7.85
CA ASP A 253 12.82 5.13 8.23
C ASP A 253 11.82 4.00 7.99
N TRP A 254 12.24 2.99 7.24
CA TRP A 254 11.44 1.83 6.88
C TRP A 254 12.04 0.58 7.52
N TYR A 255 11.19 -0.38 7.82
CA TYR A 255 11.61 -1.72 8.23
C TYR A 255 10.87 -2.78 7.41
N ILE A 256 11.51 -3.93 7.20
CA ILE A 256 10.94 -5.04 6.44
C ILE A 256 9.97 -5.77 7.36
N LYS A 257 8.67 -5.60 7.10
CA LYS A 257 7.61 -6.25 7.86
C LYS A 257 7.44 -7.71 7.49
N SER A 258 7.64 -8.01 6.20
CA SER A 258 7.43 -9.35 5.66
C SER A 258 8.22 -9.56 4.36
N VAL A 259 8.69 -10.80 4.17
CA VAL A 259 9.44 -11.23 2.98
C VAL A 259 8.59 -12.23 2.21
N ILE A 260 8.30 -11.89 0.96
CA ILE A 260 7.54 -12.74 0.03
C ILE A 260 8.50 -13.32 -1.00
N SER A 261 8.71 -14.64 -0.96
CA SER A 261 9.51 -15.39 -1.94
C SER A 261 8.61 -16.32 -2.74
N LEU A 262 8.56 -16.16 -4.08
CA LEU A 262 7.51 -16.78 -4.89
C LEU A 262 7.92 -17.89 -5.85
N THR A 263 9.20 -18.05 -6.19
CA THR A 263 9.65 -19.09 -7.13
C THR A 263 10.55 -20.08 -6.41
N ASP A 264 10.39 -21.38 -6.64
CA ASP A 264 11.41 -22.42 -6.38
C ASP A 264 12.57 -22.24 -7.39
N PRO A 265 13.87 -22.31 -7.05
CA PRO A 265 14.95 -22.35 -8.03
C PRO A 265 14.81 -23.62 -8.85
N ARG A 266 14.03 -23.57 -9.93
CA ARG A 266 14.23 -24.50 -11.04
C ARG A 266 15.61 -24.22 -11.59
N GLN A 267 16.55 -25.05 -11.15
CA GLN A 267 17.91 -25.16 -11.66
C GLN A 267 17.99 -24.68 -13.11
N ARG A 268 18.68 -23.56 -13.36
CA ARG A 268 19.58 -23.55 -14.50
C ARG A 268 20.86 -24.18 -14.00
N ARG A 269 21.01 -25.49 -14.24
CA ARG A 269 22.34 -26.11 -14.25
C ARG A 269 23.18 -25.26 -15.20
N LEU A 270 24.10 -24.47 -14.65
CA LEU A 270 25.34 -24.23 -15.35
C LEU A 270 26.10 -25.55 -15.20
N HIS A 271 26.02 -26.39 -16.22
CA HIS A 271 27.16 -27.24 -16.50
C HIS A 271 28.34 -26.29 -16.74
N PHE A 272 29.29 -26.26 -15.82
CA PHE A 272 30.71 -26.56 -16.03
C PHE A 272 31.38 -26.69 -14.66
#